data_AF-A0A176Z728-F1
#
_entry.id   AF-A0A176Z728-F1
#
_cell.length_a   1.000
_cell.length_b   1.000
_cell.length_c   1.000
_cell.angle_alpha   90.00
_cell.angle_beta   90.00
_cell.angle_gamma   90.00
#
_symmetry.space_group_name_H-M   'P 1'
#
loop_
_entity.id
_entity.type
_entity.pdbx_description
1 polymer ?
#
loop_
_entity_poly.entity_id
_entity_poly.type
_entity_poly.pdbx_seq_one_letter_code
_entity_poly.pdbx_strand_id
1 'polypeptide(L)'
;MAGVEQLRRREGVNLVQLEADISSVRPGSSIASIALPDYVEHTEGVTRVGALSAEAVIRDYESAAKEIEAMGRELIDAARKCEELTAQVHDAIAFMRETAAGYREEGRKIFKRIEECALFTEDVRKTCEEVKRRMKDVSVGDSSEHEPTAQERELNGIAAVSVQEIS
;
A
#
# COMPACT_ATOMS: atom_id res chain seq x y z
N MET A 1 -42.67 -6.52 75.74
CA MET A 1 -41.96 -6.52 74.45
C MET A 1 -40.99 -5.36 74.47
N ALA A 2 -39.71 -5.69 74.64
CA ALA A 2 -38.60 -4.79 74.93
C ALA A 2 -37.95 -4.23 73.65
N GLY A 3 -37.20 -3.12 73.79
CA GLY A 3 -36.07 -2.81 72.92
C GLY A 3 -36.17 -1.49 72.16
N VAL A 4 -35.63 -0.43 72.76
CA VAL A 4 -35.33 0.85 72.11
C VAL A 4 -33.96 0.70 71.43
N GLU A 5 -33.84 0.76 70.11
CA GLU A 5 -32.55 0.90 69.44
C GLU A 5 -32.34 2.32 68.92
N GLN A 6 -31.40 2.97 69.59
CA GLN A 6 -30.83 4.28 69.29
C GLN A 6 -30.09 4.22 67.96
N LEU A 7 -30.64 4.83 66.91
CA LEU A 7 -29.80 5.21 65.77
C LEU A 7 -28.83 6.28 66.26
N ARG A 8 -27.56 5.90 66.38
CA ARG A 8 -26.47 6.72 66.91
C ARG A 8 -26.46 8.11 66.28
N ARG A 9 -26.63 9.12 67.12
CA ARG A 9 -26.31 10.51 66.85
C ARG A 9 -24.82 10.54 66.45
N ARG A 10 -24.54 10.75 65.16
CA ARG A 10 -23.18 10.79 64.61
C ARG A 10 -22.42 11.90 65.34
N GLU A 11 -21.41 11.52 66.12
CA GLU A 11 -20.48 12.46 66.76
C GLU A 11 -19.88 13.36 65.68
N GLY A 12 -19.75 14.65 65.99
CA GLY A 12 -19.28 15.66 65.05
C GLY A 12 -17.93 15.27 64.45
N VAL A 13 -17.77 15.50 63.14
CA VAL A 13 -16.52 15.24 62.44
C VAL A 13 -15.43 16.11 63.05
N ASN A 14 -14.43 15.50 63.69
CA ASN A 14 -13.30 16.22 64.25
C ASN A 14 -12.39 16.66 63.10
N LEU A 15 -12.53 17.93 62.71
CA LEU A 15 -11.86 18.51 61.54
C LEU A 15 -10.33 18.41 61.64
N VAL A 16 -9.78 18.52 62.85
CA VAL A 16 -8.33 18.43 63.11
C VAL A 16 -7.83 17.00 62.90
N GLN A 17 -8.59 16.00 63.34
CA GLN A 17 -8.27 14.60 63.12
C GLN A 17 -8.34 14.27 61.62
N LEU A 18 -9.34 14.80 60.91
CA LEU A 18 -9.50 14.61 59.47
C LEU A 18 -8.35 15.26 58.68
N GLU A 19 -7.90 16.45 59.08
CA GLU A 19 -6.74 17.13 58.50
C GLU A 19 -5.42 16.35 58.73
N ALA A 20 -5.27 15.76 59.92
CA ALA A 20 -4.13 14.89 60.22
C ALA A 20 -4.15 13.59 59.39
N ASP A 21 -5.32 12.98 59.23
CA ASP A 21 -5.48 11.73 58.48
C ASP A 21 -5.19 11.94 56.98
N ILE A 22 -5.67 13.04 56.39
CA ILE A 22 -5.37 13.43 55.00
C ILE A 22 -3.85 13.65 54.80
N SER A 23 -3.19 14.23 55.80
CA SER A 23 -1.73 14.45 55.77
C SER A 23 -0.94 13.15 55.91
N SER A 24 -1.53 12.10 56.49
CA SER A 24 -0.90 10.80 56.73
C SER A 24 -1.03 9.81 55.57
N VAL A 25 -1.93 10.05 54.61
CA VAL A 25 -2.07 9.22 53.41
C VAL A 25 -0.79 9.32 52.59
N ARG A 26 0.04 8.27 52.71
CA ARG A 26 1.29 8.08 51.97
C ARG A 26 1.07 8.24 50.45
N PRO A 27 2.06 8.78 49.72
CA PRO A 27 2.02 8.91 48.27
C PRO A 27 2.24 7.54 47.64
N GLY A 28 1.17 6.77 47.46
CA GLY A 28 1.24 5.37 47.04
C GLY A 28 0.29 4.98 45.90
N SER A 29 -0.44 5.93 45.32
CA SER A 29 -1.18 5.70 44.08
C SER A 29 -0.36 6.31 42.94
N SER A 30 -0.03 5.49 41.93
CA SER A 30 0.90 5.79 40.82
C SER A 30 0.41 6.88 39.84
N ILE A 31 -0.09 8.00 40.34
CA ILE A 31 -0.02 9.30 39.67
C ILE A 31 1.24 9.94 40.22
N ALA A 32 2.39 9.50 39.70
CA ALA A 32 3.69 10.03 40.10
C ALA A 32 3.63 11.56 40.12
N SER A 33 4.16 12.15 41.18
CA SER A 33 4.20 13.60 41.42
C SER A 33 4.67 14.37 40.18
N ILE A 34 3.74 14.72 39.30
CA ILE A 34 3.97 15.80 38.36
C ILE A 34 4.11 17.02 39.29
N ALA A 35 5.35 17.49 39.41
CA ALA A 35 5.65 18.74 40.07
C ALA A 35 4.67 19.76 39.51
N LEU A 36 4.02 20.50 40.41
CA LEU A 36 3.05 21.49 39.99
C LEU A 36 3.76 22.44 39.02
N PRO A 37 3.21 22.69 37.83
CA PRO A 37 3.86 23.57 36.87
C PRO A 37 4.13 24.95 37.46
N ASP A 38 5.21 25.59 37.02
CA ASP A 38 5.68 26.88 37.55
C ASP A 38 4.65 28.02 37.40
N TYR A 39 3.71 27.87 36.47
CA TYR A 39 2.63 28.84 36.24
C TYR A 39 1.44 28.70 37.21
N VAL A 40 1.48 27.73 38.12
CA VAL A 40 0.37 27.43 39.03
C VAL A 40 0.69 27.99 40.40
N GLU A 41 0.07 29.12 40.72
CA GLU A 41 0.18 29.77 42.02
C GLU A 41 -1.16 29.73 42.75
N HIS A 42 -1.11 29.43 44.04
CA HIS A 42 -2.30 29.46 44.90
C HIS A 42 -2.53 30.88 45.43
N THR A 43 -3.78 31.36 45.35
CA THR A 43 -4.15 32.62 46.00
C THR A 43 -4.14 32.48 47.52
N GLU A 44 -3.70 33.54 48.22
CA GLU A 44 -3.69 33.57 49.67
C GLU A 44 -5.10 33.40 50.26
N GLY A 45 -5.24 32.60 51.32
CA GLY A 45 -6.52 32.32 51.97
C GLY A 45 -7.36 31.19 51.36
N VAL A 46 -6.88 30.53 50.30
CA VAL A 46 -7.53 29.31 49.76
C VAL A 46 -7.46 28.19 50.78
N THR A 47 -8.58 27.49 50.99
CA THR A 47 -8.63 26.35 51.92
C THR A 47 -7.73 25.22 51.43
N ARG A 48 -7.19 24.41 52.35
CA ARG A 48 -6.31 23.29 51.99
C ARG A 48 -6.95 22.34 50.98
N VAL A 49 -8.23 22.04 51.15
CA VAL A 49 -8.98 21.19 50.21
C VAL A 49 -9.10 21.87 48.84
N GLY A 50 -9.41 23.16 48.80
CA GLY A 50 -9.49 23.92 47.54
C GLY A 50 -8.16 23.91 46.77
N ALA A 51 -7.05 24.12 47.47
CA ALA A 51 -5.70 24.04 46.87
C ALA A 51 -5.43 22.64 46.30
N LEU A 52 -5.64 21.58 47.09
CA LEU A 52 -5.41 20.21 46.63
C LEU A 52 -6.32 19.81 45.46
N SER A 53 -7.58 20.24 45.45
CA SER A 53 -8.50 20.01 44.33
C SER A 53 -8.04 20.72 43.07
N ALA A 54 -7.59 21.98 43.17
CA ALA A 54 -7.06 22.72 42.03
C ALA A 54 -5.79 22.06 41.48
N GLU A 55 -4.88 21.63 42.35
CA GLU A 55 -3.67 20.92 41.92
C GLU A 55 -3.97 19.59 41.23
N ALA A 56 -4.95 18.83 41.73
CA ALA A 56 -5.35 17.58 41.10
C ALA A 56 -5.84 17.80 39.66
N VAL A 57 -6.72 18.80 39.47
CA VAL A 57 -7.22 19.17 38.14
C VAL A 57 -6.07 19.55 37.21
N ILE A 58 -5.14 20.39 37.67
CA ILE A 58 -4.00 20.81 36.86
C ILE A 58 -3.12 19.62 36.46
N ARG A 59 -2.85 18.68 37.37
CA ARG A 59 -2.06 17.49 37.05
C ARG A 59 -2.70 16.64 35.96
N ASP A 60 -4.03 16.49 35.98
CA ASP A 60 -4.76 15.74 34.97
C ASP A 60 -4.66 16.42 33.59
N TYR A 61 -4.84 17.74 33.53
CA TYR A 61 -4.70 18.51 32.29
C TYR A 61 -3.27 18.47 31.75
N GLU A 62 -2.26 18.59 32.60
CA GLU A 62 -0.85 18.48 32.21
C GLU A 62 -0.50 17.09 31.69
N SER A 63 -1.05 16.03 32.30
CA SER A 63 -0.88 14.67 31.80
C SER A 63 -1.50 14.53 30.40
N ALA A 64 -2.73 15.02 30.22
CA ALA A 64 -3.40 15.00 28.92
C ALA A 64 -2.63 15.82 27.86
N ALA A 65 -2.09 16.99 28.23
CA ALA A 65 -1.27 17.80 27.34
C ALA A 65 -0.02 17.04 26.87
N LYS A 66 0.69 16.37 27.77
CA LYS A 66 1.87 15.55 27.43
C LYS A 66 1.53 14.39 26.51
N GLU A 67 0.38 13.75 26.71
CA GLU A 67 -0.10 12.69 25.82
C GLU A 67 -0.46 13.23 24.43
N ILE A 68 -1.08 14.41 24.34
CA ILE A 68 -1.36 15.08 23.06
C ILE A 68 -0.06 15.43 22.33
N GLU A 69 0.94 15.96 23.04
CA GLU A 69 2.24 16.24 22.45
C GLU A 69 2.96 14.96 21.96
N ALA A 70 2.85 13.86 22.72
CA ALA A 70 3.38 12.56 22.30
C ALA A 70 2.69 12.06 21.02
N MET A 71 1.36 12.13 20.96
CA MET A 71 0.59 11.82 19.77
C MET A 71 1.02 12.69 18.58
N GLY A 72 1.27 13.99 18.80
CA GLY A 72 1.78 14.89 17.77
C GLY A 72 3.12 14.44 17.19
N ARG A 73 4.06 13.99 18.04
CA ARG A 73 5.34 13.44 17.59
C ARG A 73 5.17 12.18 16.73
N GLU A 74 4.30 11.26 17.15
CA GLU A 74 4.01 10.05 16.39
C GLU A 74 3.39 10.35 15.02
N LEU A 75 2.48 11.33 14.95
CA LEU A 75 1.88 11.77 13.69
C LEU A 75 2.90 12.37 12.72
N ILE A 76 3.85 13.17 13.21
CA ILE A 76 4.94 13.72 12.39
C ILE A 76 5.82 12.59 11.84
N ASP A 77 6.18 11.61 12.68
CA ASP A 77 6.98 10.47 12.25
C ASP A 77 6.23 9.60 11.23
N ALA A 78 4.91 9.42 11.39
CA ALA A 78 4.07 8.72 10.45
C ALA A 78 3.99 9.47 9.10
N ALA A 79 3.79 10.79 9.13
CA ALA A 79 3.75 11.63 7.93
C ALA A 79 5.05 11.52 7.13
N ARG A 80 6.20 11.61 7.80
CA ARG A 80 7.52 11.44 7.15
C ARG A 80 7.65 10.07 6.47
N LYS A 81 7.20 8.99 7.12
CA LYS A 81 7.21 7.64 6.52
C LYS A 81 6.30 7.56 5.28
N CYS A 82 5.13 8.22 5.31
CA CYS A 82 4.23 8.28 4.15
C CYS A 82 4.86 9.05 2.98
N GLU A 83 5.55 10.15 3.24
CA GLU A 83 6.29 10.90 2.21
C GLU A 83 7.39 10.04 1.58
N GLU A 84 8.16 9.33 2.40
CA GLU A 84 9.23 8.44 1.93
C GLU A 84 8.67 7.29 1.08
N LEU A 85 7.59 6.64 1.55
CA LEU A 85 6.90 5.59 0.78
C LEU A 85 6.39 6.12 -0.55
N THR A 86 5.84 7.34 -0.58
CA THR A 86 5.35 7.97 -1.81
C THR A 86 6.47 8.19 -2.80
N ALA A 87 7.65 8.64 -2.33
CA ALA A 87 8.84 8.78 -3.18
C ALA A 87 9.26 7.43 -3.78
N GLN A 88 9.34 6.38 -2.96
CA GLN A 88 9.70 5.03 -3.43
C GLN A 88 8.71 4.47 -4.47
N VAL A 89 7.41 4.73 -4.28
CA VAL A 89 6.38 4.34 -5.25
C VAL A 89 6.56 5.07 -6.58
N HIS A 90 6.91 6.36 -6.57
CA HIS A 90 7.22 7.10 -7.79
C HIS A 90 8.42 6.51 -8.54
N ASP A 91 9.48 6.12 -7.83
CA ASP A 91 10.65 5.46 -8.44
C ASP A 91 10.27 4.12 -9.07
N ALA A 92 9.45 3.31 -8.38
CA ALA A 92 8.95 2.04 -8.90
C ALA A 92 8.11 2.25 -10.17
N ILE A 93 7.25 3.27 -10.21
CA ILE A 93 6.45 3.61 -11.40
C ILE A 93 7.36 4.02 -12.56
N ALA A 94 8.41 4.80 -12.30
CA ALA A 94 9.37 5.20 -13.33
C ALA A 94 10.07 3.97 -13.93
N PHE A 95 10.55 3.06 -13.09
CA PHE A 95 11.16 1.79 -13.51
C PHE A 95 10.21 0.92 -14.34
N MET A 96 8.95 0.79 -13.91
CA MET A 96 7.93 0.03 -14.66
C MET A 96 7.65 0.64 -16.03
N ARG A 97 7.60 1.98 -16.13
CA ARG A 97 7.39 2.69 -17.39
C ARG A 97 8.55 2.48 -18.35
N GLU A 98 9.78 2.56 -17.86
CA GLU A 98 10.98 2.28 -18.64
C GLU A 98 10.98 0.83 -19.14
N THR A 99 10.70 -0.12 -18.26
CA THR A 99 10.57 -1.55 -18.61
C THR A 99 9.54 -1.76 -19.71
N ALA A 100 8.34 -1.19 -19.57
CA ALA A 100 7.29 -1.27 -20.57
C ALA A 100 7.69 -0.61 -21.90
N ALA A 101 8.44 0.50 -21.87
CA ALA A 101 8.97 1.13 -23.08
C ALA A 101 9.99 0.21 -23.79
N GLY A 102 10.86 -0.47 -23.02
CA GLY A 102 11.79 -1.47 -23.53
C GLY A 102 11.09 -2.61 -24.25
N TYR A 103 10.06 -3.22 -23.64
CA TYR A 103 9.26 -4.27 -24.29
C TYR A 103 8.60 -3.81 -25.58
N ARG A 104 8.07 -2.57 -25.62
CA ARG A 104 7.47 -2.02 -26.84
C ARG A 104 8.51 -1.84 -27.95
N GLU A 105 9.73 -1.44 -27.62
CA GLU A 105 10.81 -1.29 -28.59
C GLU A 105 11.29 -2.65 -29.12
N GLU A 106 11.52 -3.62 -28.25
CA GLU A 106 11.88 -4.98 -28.68
C GLU A 106 10.78 -5.62 -29.54
N GLY A 107 9.52 -5.43 -29.18
CA GLY A 107 8.38 -5.84 -30.00
C GLY A 107 8.41 -5.23 -31.40
N ARG A 108 8.71 -3.93 -31.53
CA ARG A 108 8.87 -3.26 -32.84
C ARG A 108 10.00 -3.86 -33.66
N LYS A 109 11.15 -4.18 -33.04
CA LYS A 109 12.28 -4.79 -33.74
C LYS A 109 11.93 -6.17 -34.28
N ILE A 110 11.28 -7.00 -33.47
CA ILE A 110 10.85 -8.35 -33.88
C ILE A 110 9.82 -8.25 -35.01
N PHE A 111 8.83 -7.37 -34.88
CA PHE A 111 7.82 -7.14 -35.89
C PHE A 111 8.45 -6.81 -37.26
N LYS A 112 9.38 -5.85 -37.31
CA LYS A 112 10.08 -5.49 -38.56
C LYS A 112 10.82 -6.68 -39.17
N ARG A 113 11.53 -7.47 -38.35
CA ARG A 113 12.24 -8.66 -38.83
C ARG A 113 11.29 -9.70 -39.43
N ILE A 114 10.10 -9.86 -38.86
CA ILE A 114 9.07 -10.76 -39.40
C ILE A 114 8.58 -10.25 -40.75
N GLU A 115 8.29 -8.95 -40.87
CA GLU A 115 7.89 -8.33 -42.14
C GLU A 115 8.96 -8.50 -43.22
N GLU A 116 10.23 -8.22 -42.90
CA GLU A 116 11.37 -8.40 -43.81
C GLU A 116 11.49 -9.85 -44.28
N CYS A 117 11.41 -10.83 -43.37
CA CYS A 117 11.43 -12.26 -43.71
C CYS A 117 10.23 -12.66 -44.59
N ALA A 118 9.05 -12.11 -44.33
CA ALA A 118 7.86 -12.39 -45.11
C ALA A 118 7.98 -11.84 -46.54
N LEU A 119 8.44 -10.60 -46.70
CA LEU A 119 8.71 -9.98 -48.00
C LEU A 119 9.78 -10.76 -48.78
N PHE A 120 10.87 -11.14 -48.12
CA PHE A 120 11.91 -11.93 -48.73
C PHE A 120 11.37 -13.27 -49.27
N THR A 121 10.54 -13.95 -48.47
CA THR A 121 9.92 -15.22 -48.88
C THR A 121 8.97 -15.04 -50.06
N GLU A 122 8.19 -13.95 -50.08
CA GLU A 122 7.31 -13.56 -51.18
C GLU A 122 8.11 -13.39 -52.48
N ASP A 123 9.24 -12.68 -52.43
CA ASP A 123 10.11 -12.42 -53.58
C ASP A 123 10.77 -13.70 -54.12
N VAL A 124 11.22 -14.60 -53.23
CA VAL A 124 11.71 -15.92 -53.63
C VAL A 124 10.62 -16.69 -54.38
N ARG A 125 9.40 -16.73 -53.85
CA ARG A 125 8.30 -17.43 -54.50
C ARG A 125 7.94 -16.83 -55.86
N LYS A 126 7.91 -15.50 -56.00
CA LYS A 126 7.71 -14.83 -57.31
C LYS A 126 8.80 -15.22 -58.31
N THR A 127 10.05 -15.18 -57.88
CA THR A 127 11.21 -15.55 -58.71
C THR A 127 11.13 -17.01 -59.16
N CYS A 128 10.79 -17.93 -58.26
CA CYS A 128 10.60 -19.34 -58.58
C CYS A 128 9.47 -19.56 -59.61
N GLU A 129 8.33 -18.88 -59.46
CA GLU A 129 7.23 -18.97 -60.43
C GLU A 129 7.60 -18.35 -61.80
N GLU A 130 8.39 -17.28 -61.81
CA GLU A 130 8.90 -16.70 -63.05
C GLU A 130 9.86 -17.64 -63.78
N VAL A 131 10.84 -18.23 -63.07
CA VAL A 131 11.76 -19.21 -63.64
C VAL A 131 11.00 -20.41 -64.18
N LYS A 132 10.04 -20.93 -63.43
CA LYS A 132 9.16 -22.04 -63.84
C LYS A 132 8.38 -21.71 -65.12
N ARG A 133 7.87 -20.48 -65.26
CA ARG A 133 7.19 -20.05 -66.49
C ARG A 133 8.14 -20.04 -67.68
N ARG A 134 9.33 -19.46 -67.53
CA ARG A 134 10.35 -19.44 -68.60
C ARG A 134 10.74 -20.85 -69.03
N MET A 135 10.86 -21.80 -68.11
CA MET A 135 11.15 -23.20 -68.44
C MET A 135 10.02 -23.85 -69.26
N LYS A 136 8.75 -23.57 -68.93
CA LYS A 136 7.61 -24.04 -69.73
C LYS A 136 7.63 -23.45 -71.13
N ASP A 137 7.87 -22.15 -71.25
CA ASP A 137 7.88 -21.45 -72.54
C ASP A 137 9.02 -21.96 -73.44
N VAL A 138 10.20 -22.28 -72.86
CA VAL A 138 11.33 -22.90 -73.58
C VAL A 138 11.05 -24.36 -73.95
N SER A 139 10.36 -25.11 -73.09
CA SER A 139 10.00 -26.51 -73.34
C SER A 139 8.92 -26.71 -74.41
N VAL A 140 8.14 -25.66 -74.75
CA VAL A 140 7.12 -25.71 -75.81
C VAL A 140 7.69 -25.24 -77.16
N GLY A 141 8.92 -24.74 -77.19
CA GLY A 141 9.61 -24.32 -78.41
C GLY A 141 10.25 -25.45 -79.24
N ASP A 142 10.18 -26.69 -78.77
CA ASP A 142 10.67 -27.85 -79.51
C ASP A 142 9.81 -29.08 -79.15
N SER A 143 9.24 -29.73 -80.17
CA SER A 143 8.42 -30.95 -80.15
C SER A 143 6.88 -30.82 -79.99
N SER A 144 6.25 -31.15 -81.12
CA SER A 144 4.88 -31.63 -81.37
C SER A 144 4.11 -32.30 -80.21
N GLU A 145 2.81 -31.97 -80.17
CA GLU A 145 1.65 -32.80 -79.77
C GLU A 145 1.86 -33.90 -78.72
N HIS A 146 1.41 -33.67 -77.47
CA HIS A 146 0.53 -34.62 -76.77
C HIS A 146 -0.19 -34.01 -75.55
N GLU A 147 -1.44 -34.44 -75.35
CA GLU A 147 -2.44 -34.02 -74.36
C GLU A 147 -2.09 -34.30 -72.87
N PRO A 148 -2.74 -33.60 -71.91
CA PRO A 148 -2.50 -33.79 -70.47
C PRO A 148 -3.52 -34.73 -69.82
N THR A 149 -3.07 -35.56 -68.87
CA THR A 149 -3.96 -36.25 -67.92
C THR A 149 -3.81 -35.68 -66.52
N ALA A 150 -4.98 -35.46 -65.90
CA ALA A 150 -5.17 -34.91 -64.59
C ALA A 150 -4.82 -35.90 -63.48
N GLN A 151 -4.11 -35.44 -62.44
CA GLN A 151 -4.31 -35.98 -61.10
C GLN A 151 -3.98 -34.93 -60.03
N GLU A 152 -5.04 -34.23 -59.64
CA GLU A 152 -5.09 -33.32 -58.50
C GLU A 152 -5.27 -34.10 -57.19
N ARG A 153 -4.62 -33.59 -56.13
CA ARG A 153 -5.05 -33.59 -54.71
C ARG A 153 -4.94 -34.90 -53.92
N GLU A 154 -3.86 -34.98 -53.16
CA GLU A 154 -3.92 -35.37 -51.75
C GLU A 154 -2.76 -34.71 -51.01
N LEU A 155 -3.03 -33.66 -50.24
CA LEU A 155 -2.18 -33.10 -49.18
C LEU A 155 -2.98 -32.02 -48.43
N ASN A 156 -4.03 -32.44 -47.74
CA ASN A 156 -4.66 -31.62 -46.69
C ASN A 156 -4.68 -32.46 -45.41
N GLY A 157 -3.65 -32.29 -44.59
CA GLY A 157 -3.55 -33.04 -43.35
C GLY A 157 -2.34 -32.65 -42.51
N ILE A 158 -2.11 -31.35 -42.26
CA ILE A 158 -1.18 -30.95 -41.21
C ILE A 158 -1.71 -29.74 -40.44
N ALA A 159 -1.99 -30.00 -39.16
CA ALA A 159 -2.00 -29.10 -38.01
C ALA A 159 -3.08 -28.02 -37.88
N ALA A 160 -4.26 -28.43 -37.40
CA ALA A 160 -4.99 -27.62 -36.43
C ALA A 160 -4.42 -27.93 -35.03
N VAL A 161 -3.56 -27.05 -34.50
CA VAL A 161 -3.22 -27.03 -33.06
C VAL A 161 -4.09 -25.97 -32.42
N SER A 162 -5.17 -26.39 -31.76
CA SER A 162 -5.93 -25.54 -30.86
C SER A 162 -5.09 -25.26 -29.61
N VAL A 163 -4.73 -24.00 -29.42
CA VAL A 163 -4.23 -23.48 -28.14
C VAL A 163 -5.45 -23.29 -27.25
N GLN A 164 -5.62 -24.18 -26.27
CA GLN A 164 -6.66 -24.04 -25.26
C GLN A 164 -6.14 -23.14 -24.13
N GLU A 165 -6.92 -22.10 -23.85
CA GLU A 165 -6.66 -21.03 -22.89
C GLU A 165 -6.42 -21.56 -21.47
N ILE A 166 -5.40 -21.01 -20.81
CA ILE A 166 -5.17 -21.12 -19.38
C ILE A 166 -5.88 -19.92 -18.73
N SER A 167 -6.89 -20.19 -17.92
CA SER A 167 -7.40 -19.30 -16.86
C SER A 167 -7.27 -20.01 -15.52
#